data_AF-A0A0S8K2F4-F1
#
_entry.id   AF-A0A0S8K2F4-F1
#
_cell.length_a   1.000
_cell.length_b   1.000
_cell.length_c   1.000
_cell.angle_alpha   90.00
_cell.angle_beta   90.00
_cell.angle_gamma   90.00
#
_symmetry.space_group_name_H-M   'P 1'
#
loop_
_entity.id
_entity.type
_entity.pdbx_description
1 polymer ?
#
loop_
_entity_poly.entity_id
_entity_poly.type
_entity_poly.pdbx_seq_one_letter_code
_entity_poly.pdbx_strand_id
1 'polypeptide(L)'
;MYPDARHPDFGTFVQEQVKGLQARGLDVDVLVVGGKRRKSSYMDGARRFRRRIRERPYDLIHAHYVFSGIIARLQRSFPLLVSFHGAAEMV
;
A
#
# COMPACT_ATOMS: atom_id res chain seq x y z
N MET A 1 -3.56 -3.38 4.08
CA MET A 1 -3.67 -2.91 5.48
C MET A 1 -4.07 -1.45 5.41
N TYR A 2 -5.38 -1.21 5.38
CA TYR A 2 -5.99 0.12 5.31
C TYR A 2 -7.48 -0.04 5.65
N PRO A 3 -8.12 0.93 6.34
CA PRO A 3 -9.52 0.84 6.71
C PRO A 3 -10.44 0.65 5.50
N ASP A 4 -11.48 -0.17 5.67
CA ASP A 4 -12.60 -0.28 4.73
C ASP A 4 -13.95 -0.34 5.47
N ALA A 5 -15.06 -0.22 4.75
CA ALA A 5 -16.40 -0.18 5.36
C ALA A 5 -16.75 -1.41 6.21
N ARG A 6 -16.10 -2.56 5.98
CA ARG A 6 -16.30 -3.80 6.74
C ARG A 6 -15.29 -3.98 7.87
N HIS A 7 -14.15 -3.30 7.81
CA HIS A 7 -13.08 -3.35 8.81
C HIS A 7 -12.51 -1.95 9.05
N PRO A 8 -13.25 -1.07 9.74
CA PRO A 8 -12.87 0.33 9.91
C PRO A 8 -11.61 0.54 10.76
N ASP A 9 -11.28 -0.43 11.61
CA ASP A 9 -10.12 -0.47 12.50
C ASP A 9 -8.85 -1.01 11.84
N PHE A 10 -8.98 -1.70 10.69
CA PHE A 10 -7.88 -2.43 10.10
C PHE A 10 -6.83 -1.50 9.47
N GLY A 11 -5.67 -1.36 10.11
CA GLY A 11 -4.58 -0.54 9.59
C GLY A 11 -4.84 0.96 9.70
N THR A 12 -5.63 1.39 10.70
CA THR A 12 -5.86 2.81 11.03
C THR A 12 -4.58 3.60 11.21
N PHE A 13 -3.52 3.00 11.76
CA PHE A 13 -2.21 3.66 11.88
C PHE A 13 -1.62 4.06 10.51
N VAL A 14 -1.88 3.30 9.44
CA VAL A 14 -1.48 3.67 8.06
C VAL A 14 -2.30 4.86 7.60
N GLN A 15 -3.61 4.87 7.89
CA GLN A 15 -4.48 6.00 7.56
C GLN A 15 -4.06 7.27 8.28
N GLU A 16 -3.72 7.21 9.57
CA GLU A 16 -3.23 8.36 10.33
C GLU A 16 -1.91 8.89 9.77
N GLN A 17 -1.00 8.02 9.33
CA GLN A 17 0.21 8.45 8.63
C GLN A 17 -0.09 9.16 7.30
N VAL A 18 -1.01 8.61 6.49
CA VAL A 18 -1.46 9.26 5.24
C VAL A 18 -2.03 10.64 5.52
N LYS A 19 -2.94 10.77 6.49
CA LYS A 19 -3.52 12.06 6.89
C LYS A 19 -2.43 13.03 7.36
N GLY A 20 -1.46 12.56 8.14
CA GLY A 20 -0.35 13.37 8.62
C GLY A 20 0.57 13.88 7.50
N LEU A 21 0.76 13.12 6.42
CA LEU A 21 1.50 13.55 5.24
C LEU A 21 0.69 14.58 4.43
N GLN A 22 -0.59 14.32 4.21
CA GLN A 22 -1.49 15.24 3.52
C GLN A 22 -1.61 16.58 4.25
N ALA A 23 -1.70 16.57 5.58
CA ALA A 23 -1.72 17.78 6.41
C ALA A 23 -0.43 18.61 6.31
N ARG A 24 0.68 18.00 5.85
CA ARG A 24 1.95 18.69 5.56
C ARG A 24 2.07 19.16 4.11
N GLY A 25 1.00 19.02 3.32
CA GLY A 25 0.94 19.47 1.93
C GLY A 25 1.46 18.46 0.90
N LEU A 26 1.68 17.19 1.28
CA LEU A 26 2.06 16.16 0.31
C LEU A 26 0.82 15.62 -0.42
N ASP A 27 0.95 15.42 -1.73
CA ASP A 27 -0.04 14.66 -2.51
C ASP A 27 0.17 13.16 -2.27
N VAL A 28 -0.85 12.48 -1.78
CA VAL A 28 -0.76 11.08 -1.35
C VAL A 28 -1.90 10.27 -1.94
N ASP A 29 -1.52 9.37 -2.86
CA ASP A 29 -2.39 8.34 -3.39
C ASP A 29 -2.29 7.05 -2.55
N VAL A 30 -3.45 6.49 -2.17
CA VAL A 30 -3.52 5.19 -1.48
C VAL A 30 -3.99 4.10 -2.43
N LEU A 31 -3.23 3.01 -2.53
CA LEU A 31 -3.62 1.82 -3.28
C LEU A 31 -3.59 0.57 -2.39
N VAL A 32 -4.75 -0.05 -2.21
CA VAL A 32 -4.85 -1.37 -1.58
C VAL A 32 -4.58 -2.46 -2.62
N VAL A 33 -3.42 -3.12 -2.48
CA VAL A 33 -2.95 -4.15 -3.43
C VAL A 33 -3.38 -5.58 -3.08
N GLY A 34 -3.92 -5.83 -1.89
CA GLY A 34 -4.36 -7.16 -1.49
C GLY A 34 -5.52 -7.11 -0.50
N GLY A 35 -6.36 -8.14 -0.53
CA GLY A 35 -7.54 -8.25 0.33
C GLY A 35 -7.47 -9.48 1.25
N LYS A 36 -8.17 -9.41 2.39
CA LYS A 36 -8.17 -10.44 3.44
C LYS A 36 -8.68 -11.82 3.00
N ARG A 37 -9.40 -11.93 1.87
CA ARG A 37 -10.20 -13.13 1.52
C ARG A 37 -9.61 -14.04 0.42
N ARG A 38 -8.78 -13.54 -0.51
CA ARG A 38 -8.27 -14.35 -1.64
C ARG A 38 -6.88 -13.93 -2.08
N LYS A 39 -5.95 -14.89 -2.23
CA LYS A 39 -4.58 -14.65 -2.73
C LYS A 39 -4.56 -14.05 -4.15
N SER A 40 -5.53 -14.39 -5.01
CA SER A 40 -5.66 -13.81 -6.35
C SER A 40 -5.81 -12.29 -6.35
N SER A 41 -6.29 -11.70 -5.25
CA SER A 41 -6.43 -10.24 -5.12
C SER A 41 -5.09 -9.50 -5.26
N TYR A 42 -3.97 -10.16 -4.95
CA TYR A 42 -2.64 -9.59 -5.15
C TYR A 42 -2.27 -9.47 -6.63
N MET A 43 -2.75 -10.36 -7.49
CA MET A 43 -2.51 -10.27 -8.93
C MET A 43 -3.26 -9.08 -9.53
N ASP A 44 -4.53 -8.90 -9.15
CA ASP A 44 -5.31 -7.73 -9.56
C ASP A 44 -4.73 -6.44 -8.98
N GLY A 45 -4.29 -6.48 -7.73
CA GLY A 45 -3.54 -5.39 -7.10
C GLY A 45 -2.28 -5.01 -7.85
N ALA A 46 -1.48 -6.00 -8.28
CA ALA A 46 -0.28 -5.78 -9.07
C ALA A 46 -0.58 -5.19 -10.45
N ARG A 47 -1.69 -5.57 -11.09
CA ARG A 47 -2.16 -4.97 -12.36
C ARG A 47 -2.57 -3.52 -12.16
N ARG A 48 -3.34 -3.21 -11.11
CA ARG A 48 -3.74 -1.83 -10.77
C ARG A 48 -2.53 -0.97 -10.43
N PHE A 49 -1.58 -1.51 -9.66
CA PHE A 49 -0.33 -0.84 -9.33
C PHE A 49 0.46 -0.48 -10.59
N ARG A 50 0.69 -1.45 -11.48
CA ARG A 50 1.39 -1.22 -12.76
C ARG A 50 0.70 -0.18 -13.64
N ARG A 51 -0.63 -0.15 -13.66
CA ARG A 51 -1.37 0.87 -14.39
C ARG A 51 -1.14 2.25 -13.78
N ARG A 52 -1.30 2.38 -12.46
CA ARG A 52 -1.19 3.65 -11.74
C ARG A 52 0.19 4.32 -11.90
N ILE A 53 1.27 3.55 -11.73
CA ILE A 53 2.64 4.07 -11.85
C ILE A 53 3.03 4.48 -13.28
N ARG A 54 2.26 4.05 -14.30
CA ARG A 54 2.47 4.47 -15.69
C ARG A 54 1.65 5.71 -16.05
N GLU A 55 0.50 5.88 -15.41
CA GLU A 55 -0.40 7.02 -15.65
C GLU A 55 0.05 8.27 -14.89
N ARG A 56 0.76 8.11 -13.77
CA ARG A 56 1.19 9.21 -12.91
C ARG A 56 2.65 9.05 -12.46
N PRO A 57 3.47 10.11 -12.56
CA PRO A 57 4.79 10.12 -11.93
C PRO A 57 4.62 10.24 -10.40
N TYR A 58 5.52 9.58 -9.66
CA TYR A 58 5.59 9.66 -8.19
C TYR A 58 7.04 9.95 -7.77
N ASP A 59 7.23 10.62 -6.65
CA ASP A 59 8.59 10.85 -6.12
C ASP A 59 9.04 9.70 -5.19
N LEU A 60 8.07 9.01 -4.57
CA LEU A 60 8.31 7.94 -3.60
C LEU A 60 7.14 6.95 -3.59
N ILE A 61 7.47 5.67 -3.45
CA ILE A 61 6.48 4.63 -3.12
C ILE A 61 6.74 4.16 -1.70
N HIS A 62 5.70 4.16 -0.86
CA HIS A 62 5.75 3.63 0.49
C HIS A 62 4.84 2.40 0.63
N ALA A 63 5.44 1.23 0.81
CA ALA A 63 4.72 -0.02 0.98
C ALA A 63 4.60 -0.41 2.46
N HIS A 64 3.36 -0.54 2.93
CA HIS A 64 3.03 -1.06 4.26
C HIS A 64 2.68 -2.55 4.15
N TYR A 65 3.56 -3.43 4.65
CA TYR A 65 3.47 -4.91 4.65
C TYR A 65 4.27 -5.64 3.53
N VAL A 66 4.73 -6.86 3.85
CA VAL A 66 5.65 -7.69 3.04
C VAL A 66 5.14 -7.89 1.61
N PHE A 67 3.90 -8.35 1.43
CA PHE A 67 3.38 -8.60 0.07
C PHE A 67 3.20 -7.32 -0.75
N SER A 68 2.84 -6.21 -0.09
CA SER A 68 2.81 -4.90 -0.74
C SER A 68 4.20 -4.48 -1.20
N GLY A 69 5.23 -4.72 -0.36
CA GLY A 69 6.63 -4.47 -0.69
C GLY A 69 7.12 -5.29 -1.89
N ILE A 70 6.78 -6.58 -1.94
CA ILE A 70 7.12 -7.46 -3.08
C ILE A 70 6.51 -6.92 -4.39
N ILE A 71 5.23 -6.55 -4.36
CA ILE A 71 4.55 -5.98 -5.55
C ILE A 71 5.18 -4.64 -5.94
N ALA A 72 5.44 -3.76 -4.96
CA ALA A 72 6.04 -2.46 -5.21
C ALA A 72 7.46 -2.57 -5.75
N ARG A 73 8.20 -3.64 -5.43
CA ARG A 73 9.56 -3.90 -5.92
C ARG A 73 9.61 -4.30 -7.40
N LEU A 74 8.46 -4.63 -8.01
CA LEU A 74 8.39 -4.96 -9.43
C LEU A 74 8.66 -3.76 -10.35
N GLN A 75 8.51 -2.53 -9.85
CA GLN A 75 8.95 -1.32 -10.55
C GLN A 75 10.36 -0.90 -10.10
N ARG A 76 11.06 -0.14 -10.95
CA ARG A 76 12.40 0.40 -10.68
C ARG A 76 12.55 1.91 -10.96
N SER A 77 11.46 2.57 -11.32
CA SER A 77 11.41 3.98 -11.72
C SER A 77 11.42 4.92 -10.51
N PHE A 78 10.87 4.48 -9.38
CA PHE A 78 10.66 5.31 -8.20
C PHE A 78 11.33 4.67 -6.97
N PRO A 79 11.95 5.47 -6.09
CA PRO A 79 12.45 5.00 -4.81
C PRO A 79 11.35 4.29 -4.00
N LEU A 80 11.71 3.21 -3.31
CA LEU A 80 10.78 2.37 -2.55
C LEU A 80 11.17 2.33 -1.08
N LEU A 81 10.29 2.84 -0.22
CA LEU A 81 10.33 2.65 1.23
C LEU A 81 9.39 1.50 1.61
N VAL A 82 9.86 0.58 2.46
CA VAL A 82 9.03 -0.52 2.97
C VAL A 82 9.00 -0.46 4.49
N SER A 83 7.78 -0.39 5.03
CA SER A 83 7.54 -0.59 6.46
C SER A 83 7.03 -2.00 6.70
N PHE A 84 7.86 -2.81 7.36
CA PHE A 84 7.52 -4.16 7.78
C PHE A 84 6.72 -4.09 9.08
N HIS A 85 5.43 -4.33 8.97
CA HIS A 85 4.58 -4.57 10.14
C HIS A 85 4.67 -6.05 10.45
N GLY A 86 5.19 -6.39 11.64
CA GLY A 86 5.12 -7.75 12.14
C GLY A 86 3.67 -8.21 12.19
N ALA A 87 3.41 -9.45 11.78
CA ALA A 87 2.19 -10.12 12.20
C ALA A 87 2.50 -10.67 13.60
N ALA A 88 1.74 -10.26 14.62
CA ALA A 88 1.54 -11.18 15.73
C ALA A 88 0.88 -12.41 15.11
N GLU A 89 1.66 -13.50 15.02
CA GLU A 89 1.26 -14.87 14.71
C GLU A 89 0.29 -15.05 13.52
N MET A 90 0.85 -15.40 12.34
CA MET A 90 0.20 -16.44 11.55
C MET A 90 0.82 -17.79 11.97
N VAL A 91 0.40 -18.27 13.16
CA VAL A 91 0.45 -19.68 13.56
C VAL A 91 -0.99 -20.17 13.59
#